data_AF-A0A8B7IJE8-F1
#
_entry.id   AF-A0A8B7IJE8-F1
#
_cell.length_a   1.000
_cell.length_b   1.000
_cell.length_c   1.000
_cell.angle_alpha   90.00
_cell.angle_beta   90.00
_cell.angle_gamma   90.00
#
_symmetry.space_group_name_H-M   'P 1'
#
loop_
_entity.id
_entity.type
_entity.pdbx_description
1 polymer ?
#
loop_
_entity_poly.entity_id
_entity_poly.type
_entity_poly.pdbx_seq_one_letter_code
_entity_poly.pdbx_strand_id
1 'polypeptide(L)'
;CDCDPEGSHSLQCRENGRCECKEGFVGNRCDQCEENYFYNRSWPGCQECPACYRLVKDKVAEQRERLQELENLIANLGTGEETVTDEAFEARLKQAERDVMELLQEAQKSK
;
A
#
# COMPACT_ATOMS: atom_id res chain seq x y z
N CYS A 1 -1.08 -25.82 -15.28
CA CYS A 1 -0.69 -24.50 -15.83
C CYS A 1 -1.88 -23.86 -16.51
N ASP A 2 -2.49 -24.52 -17.51
CA ASP A 2 -3.69 -24.02 -18.22
C ASP A 2 -3.49 -22.60 -18.80
N CYS A 3 -2.27 -22.37 -19.31
CA CYS A 3 -1.89 -21.11 -19.91
C CYS A 3 -2.72 -20.85 -21.17
N ASP A 4 -3.23 -19.63 -21.30
CA ASP A 4 -4.03 -19.21 -22.44
C ASP A 4 -3.17 -19.23 -23.72
N PRO A 5 -3.57 -19.95 -24.78
CA PRO A 5 -2.77 -20.08 -26.00
C PRO A 5 -2.63 -18.75 -26.77
N GLU A 6 -3.59 -17.84 -26.63
CA GLU A 6 -3.56 -16.53 -27.26
C GLU A 6 -2.59 -15.62 -26.52
N GLY A 7 -2.72 -15.54 -25.20
CA GLY A 7 -1.97 -14.62 -24.35
C GLY A 7 -0.62 -15.11 -23.85
N SER A 8 -0.29 -16.40 -23.97
CA SER A 8 0.97 -16.97 -23.44
C SER A 8 2.00 -17.26 -24.53
N HIS A 9 3.28 -17.12 -24.19
CA HIS A 9 4.41 -17.55 -25.04
C HIS A 9 4.52 -19.08 -25.17
N SER A 10 4.05 -19.81 -24.15
CA SER A 10 4.06 -21.26 -24.08
C SER A 10 2.87 -21.76 -23.26
N LEU A 11 2.47 -23.02 -23.49
CA LEU A 11 1.47 -23.70 -22.66
C LEU A 11 2.05 -24.25 -21.35
N GLN A 12 3.37 -24.17 -21.18
CA GLN A 12 4.07 -24.52 -19.94
C GLN A 12 4.18 -23.31 -19.02
N CYS A 13 3.92 -23.51 -17.73
CA CYS A 13 4.15 -22.50 -16.70
C CYS A 13 5.55 -22.63 -16.10
N ARG A 14 6.01 -21.56 -15.47
CA ARG A 14 7.21 -21.55 -14.63
C ARG A 14 6.99 -22.40 -13.38
N GLU A 15 8.07 -22.64 -12.64
CA GLU A 15 8.05 -23.42 -11.39
C GLU A 15 7.05 -22.90 -10.35
N ASN A 16 6.79 -21.59 -10.33
CA ASN A 16 5.81 -20.97 -9.44
C ASN A 16 4.34 -21.11 -9.92
N GLY A 17 4.09 -21.86 -11.00
CA GLY A 17 2.76 -22.07 -11.56
C GLY A 17 2.25 -20.96 -12.47
N ARG A 18 3.03 -19.89 -12.71
CA ARG A 18 2.63 -18.74 -13.53
C ARG A 18 3.08 -18.88 -14.99
N CYS A 19 2.20 -18.53 -15.91
CA CYS A 19 2.47 -18.53 -17.35
C CYS A 19 3.29 -17.32 -17.78
N GLU A 20 4.04 -17.45 -18.88
CA GLU A 20 4.77 -16.34 -19.48
C GLU A 20 3.88 -15.62 -20.49
N CYS A 21 3.42 -14.43 -20.13
CA CYS A 21 2.47 -13.67 -20.93
C CYS A 21 3.16 -12.85 -22.03
N LYS A 22 2.50 -12.80 -23.19
CA LYS A 22 2.82 -11.87 -24.27
C LYS A 22 2.48 -10.44 -23.85
N GLU A 23 3.04 -9.48 -24.57
CA GLU A 23 2.73 -8.06 -24.38
C GLU A 23 1.21 -7.79 -24.43
N GLY A 24 0.72 -6.99 -23.50
CA GLY A 24 -0.71 -6.66 -23.38
C GLY A 24 -1.55 -7.72 -22.68
N PHE A 25 -1.00 -8.88 -22.31
CA PHE A 25 -1.69 -9.93 -21.54
C PHE A 25 -1.14 -10.06 -20.11
N VAL A 26 -2.05 -10.30 -19.17
CA VAL A 26 -1.77 -10.45 -17.73
C VAL A 26 -2.62 -11.56 -17.10
N GLY A 27 -2.41 -11.78 -15.80
CA GLY A 27 -3.02 -12.87 -15.05
C GLY A 27 -2.06 -14.05 -14.85
N ASN A 28 -2.48 -15.03 -14.05
CA ASN A 28 -1.66 -16.24 -13.83
C ASN A 28 -1.61 -17.14 -15.07
N ARG A 29 -2.65 -17.06 -15.90
CA ARG A 29 -2.85 -17.84 -17.10
C ARG A 29 -2.71 -17.01 -18.39
N CYS A 30 -2.42 -15.72 -18.29
CA CYS A 30 -2.37 -14.79 -19.43
C CYS A 30 -3.71 -14.68 -20.19
N ASP A 31 -4.82 -14.73 -19.45
CA ASP A 31 -6.20 -14.78 -19.95
C ASP A 31 -6.92 -13.43 -19.84
N GLN A 32 -6.19 -12.36 -19.48
CA GLN A 32 -6.73 -11.01 -19.27
C GLN A 32 -5.88 -9.98 -19.99
N CYS A 33 -6.49 -8.91 -20.48
CA CYS A 33 -5.74 -7.78 -21.01
C CYS A 33 -5.18 -6.90 -19.89
N GLU A 34 -3.97 -6.40 -20.10
CA GLU A 34 -3.33 -5.44 -19.20
C GLU A 34 -4.13 -4.13 -19.11
N GLU A 35 -3.96 -3.37 -18.03
CA GLU A 35 -4.49 -2.00 -17.95
C GLU A 35 -3.97 -1.16 -19.12
N ASN A 36 -4.86 -0.43 -19.80
CA ASN A 36 -4.64 0.25 -21.09
C ASN A 36 -4.68 -0.65 -22.32
N TYR A 37 -5.14 -1.90 -22.20
CA TYR A 37 -5.45 -2.78 -23.33
C TYR A 37 -6.91 -3.21 -23.31
N PHE A 38 -7.46 -3.56 -24.48
CA PHE A 38 -8.80 -4.10 -24.63
C PHE A 38 -8.80 -5.30 -25.58
N TYR A 39 -9.69 -6.27 -25.34
CA TYR A 39 -9.84 -7.42 -26.22
C TYR A 39 -10.68 -7.06 -27.44
N ASN A 40 -10.16 -7.31 -28.64
CA ASN A 40 -10.85 -7.03 -29.89
C ASN A 40 -11.29 -8.33 -30.59
N ARG A 41 -12.61 -8.56 -30.70
CA ARG A 41 -13.14 -9.77 -31.38
C ARG A 41 -12.89 -9.81 -32.89
N SER A 42 -12.72 -8.65 -33.52
CA SER A 42 -12.47 -8.55 -34.97
C SER A 42 -10.99 -8.78 -35.32
N TRP A 43 -10.10 -8.62 -34.34
CA TRP A 43 -8.66 -8.76 -34.48
C TRP A 43 -8.14 -9.40 -33.17
N PRO A 44 -8.14 -10.74 -33.08
CA PRO A 44 -7.83 -11.47 -31.86
C PRO A 44 -6.55 -10.95 -31.22
N GLY A 45 -6.65 -10.63 -29.93
CA GLY A 45 -5.56 -10.07 -29.15
C GLY A 45 -6.02 -8.95 -28.23
N CYS A 46 -5.18 -8.70 -27.22
CA CYS A 46 -5.22 -7.46 -26.45
C CYS A 46 -4.58 -6.34 -27.27
N GLN A 47 -5.37 -5.30 -27.58
CA GLN A 47 -4.92 -4.13 -28.31
C GLN A 47 -4.77 -2.95 -27.35
N GLU A 48 -3.72 -2.16 -27.53
CA GLU A 48 -3.52 -0.95 -26.75
C GLU A 48 -4.66 0.04 -27.01
N CYS A 49 -5.16 0.65 -25.94
CA CYS A 49 -6.15 1.70 -26.02
C CYS A 49 -5.58 2.95 -26.74
N PRO A 50 -6.46 3.81 -27.31
CA PRO A 50 -6.02 5.07 -27.91
C PRO A 50 -5.19 5.91 -26.95
N ALA A 51 -4.28 6.74 -27.50
CA ALA A 51 -3.28 7.49 -26.73
C ALA A 51 -3.84 8.35 -25.58
N CYS A 52 -5.10 8.79 -25.65
CA CYS A 52 -5.76 9.53 -24.56
C CYS A 52 -5.90 8.70 -23.28
N TYR A 53 -6.10 7.38 -23.37
CA TYR A 53 -6.19 6.50 -22.22
C TYR A 53 -4.86 6.42 -21.48
N ARG A 54 -3.73 6.47 -22.19
CA ARG A 54 -2.41 6.50 -21.56
C ARG A 54 -2.23 7.75 -20.69
N LEU A 55 -2.64 8.93 -21.17
CA LEU A 55 -2.59 10.16 -20.36
C LEU A 55 -3.43 10.04 -19.08
N VAL A 56 -4.61 9.43 -19.17
CA VAL A 56 -5.47 9.19 -18.01
C VAL A 56 -4.84 8.16 -17.07
N LYS A 57 -4.30 7.05 -17.59
CA LYS A 57 -3.59 6.01 -16.81
C LYS A 57 -2.40 6.61 -16.05
N ASP A 58 -1.58 7.40 -16.73
CA ASP A 58 -0.41 8.07 -16.14
C ASP A 58 -0.86 8.97 -14.97
N LYS A 59 -1.93 9.75 -15.16
CA LYS A 59 -2.45 10.61 -14.09
C LYS A 59 -3.10 9.83 -12.94
N VAL A 60 -3.80 8.75 -13.24
CA VAL A 60 -4.40 7.86 -12.24
C VAL A 60 -3.31 7.15 -11.43
N ALA A 61 -2.22 6.71 -12.06
CA ALA A 61 -1.08 6.11 -11.37
C ALA A 61 -0.48 7.08 -10.34
N GLU A 62 -0.27 8.35 -10.72
CA GLU A 62 0.19 9.40 -9.80
C GLU A 62 -0.77 9.57 -8.61
N GLN A 63 -2.09 9.51 -8.83
CA GLN A 63 -3.06 9.59 -7.74
C GLN A 63 -3.06 8.33 -6.86
N ARG A 64 -2.88 7.14 -7.43
CA ARG A 64 -2.79 5.88 -6.67
C ARG A 64 -1.58 5.89 -5.73
N GLU A 65 -0.44 6.43 -6.16
CA GLU A 65 0.75 6.60 -5.31
C GLU A 65 0.47 7.54 -4.14
N ARG A 66 -0.19 8.68 -4.39
CA ARG A 66 -0.58 9.62 -3.31
C ARG A 66 -1.58 8.99 -2.33
N LEU A 67 -2.52 8.19 -2.83
CA LEU A 67 -3.46 7.46 -1.98
C LEU A 67 -2.73 6.44 -1.11
N GLN A 68 -1.77 5.69 -1.67
CA GLN A 68 -0.96 4.75 -0.92
C GLN A 68 -0.11 5.46 0.15
N GLU A 69 0.46 6.62 -0.16
CA GLU A 69 1.16 7.46 0.82
C GLU A 69 0.23 7.89 1.96
N LEU A 70 -0.98 8.34 1.64
CA LEU A 70 -1.98 8.72 2.64
C LEU A 70 -2.40 7.54 3.51
N GLU A 71 -2.62 6.36 2.91
CA GLU A 71 -2.93 5.12 3.64
C GLU A 71 -1.80 4.74 4.59
N ASN A 72 -0.54 4.84 4.15
CA ASN A 72 0.62 4.59 5.00
C ASN A 72 0.70 5.58 6.16
N LEU A 73 0.41 6.86 5.92
CA LEU A 73 0.37 7.87 6.99
C LEU A 73 -0.72 7.54 8.02
N ILE A 74 -1.92 7.15 7.57
CA ILE A 74 -3.02 6.73 8.46
C ILE A 74 -2.63 5.47 9.25
N ALA A 75 -2.00 4.49 8.60
CA ALA A 75 -1.52 3.27 9.26
C ALA A 75 -0.46 3.56 10.35
N ASN A 76 0.41 4.54 10.10
CA ASN A 76 1.42 5.00 11.06
C ASN A 76 0.81 5.80 12.21
N LEU A 77 -0.25 6.56 11.97
CA LEU A 77 -0.99 7.28 13.03
C LEU A 77 -1.74 6.31 13.97
N GLY A 78 -2.14 5.14 13.47
CA GLY A 78 -2.82 4.10 14.25
C GLY A 78 -1.92 3.11 14.98
N THR A 79 -0.59 3.19 14.79
CA THR A 79 0.37 2.23 15.36
C THR A 79 1.60 2.88 15.99
N GLY A 80 1.51 4.19 16.31
CA GLY A 80 2.43 4.81 17.25
C GLY A 80 2.25 4.17 18.62
N GLU A 81 3.28 3.45 19.07
CA GLU A 81 3.47 2.82 20.38
C GLU A 81 3.59 3.87 21.51
N GLU A 82 2.63 4.77 21.57
CA GLU A 82 2.20 5.59 22.71
C GLU A 82 0.94 6.33 22.23
N THR A 83 -0.18 5.62 22.07
CA THR A 83 -1.41 6.26 22.52
C THR A 83 -1.17 6.48 24.01
N VAL A 84 -0.77 7.70 24.38
CA VAL A 84 -0.74 8.08 25.77
C VAL A 84 -2.19 7.94 26.21
N THR A 85 -2.51 6.81 26.82
CA THR A 85 -3.81 6.61 27.42
C THR A 85 -3.96 7.70 28.47
N ASP A 86 -5.18 8.18 28.67
CA ASP A 86 -5.44 9.16 29.73
C ASP A 86 -4.87 8.67 31.07
N GLU A 87 -4.85 7.35 31.29
CA GLU A 87 -4.23 6.67 32.43
C GLU A 87 -2.70 6.83 32.49
N ALA A 88 -1.98 6.65 31.37
CA ALA A 88 -0.53 6.83 31.31
C ALA A 88 -0.14 8.30 31.51
N PHE A 89 -0.94 9.22 30.97
CA PHE A 89 -0.78 10.66 31.19
C PHE A 89 -1.01 11.02 32.66
N GLU A 90 -2.12 10.58 33.25
CA GLU A 90 -2.43 10.79 34.66
C GLU A 90 -1.35 10.21 35.58
N ALA A 91 -0.79 9.05 35.25
CA ALA A 91 0.30 8.45 36.01
C ALA A 91 1.56 9.33 35.98
N ARG A 92 1.92 9.86 34.80
CA ARG A 92 3.05 10.80 34.64
C ARG A 92 2.81 12.12 35.37
N LEU A 93 1.58 12.65 35.32
CA LEU A 93 1.22 13.89 36.03
C LEU A 93 1.30 13.72 37.55
N LYS A 94 0.74 12.63 38.10
CA LYS A 94 0.86 12.31 39.53
C LYS A 94 2.30 12.09 39.97
N GLN A 95 3.16 11.56 39.09
CA GLN A 95 4.58 11.41 39.40
C GLN A 95 5.27 12.77 39.49
N ALA A 96 5.06 13.64 38.51
CA ALA A 96 5.64 14.99 38.52
C ALA A 96 5.19 15.81 39.75
N GLU A 97 3.92 15.69 40.16
CA GLU A 97 3.43 16.33 41.38
C GLU A 97 4.15 15.83 42.66
N ARG A 98 4.42 14.52 42.74
CA ARG A 98 5.17 13.93 43.86
C ARG A 98 6.60 14.45 43.92
N ASP A 99 7.29 14.44 42.78
CA ASP A 99 8.69 14.87 42.69
C ASP A 99 8.83 16.36 43.06
N VAL A 100 7.89 17.19 42.61
CA VAL A 100 7.84 18.61 42.99
C VAL A 100 7.62 18.78 44.50
N MET A 101 6.74 17.99 45.11
CA MET A 101 6.51 18.03 46.56
C MET A 101 7.73 17.58 47.37
N GLU A 102 8.47 16.59 46.89
CA GLU A 102 9.71 16.13 47.52
C GLU A 102 10.79 17.22 47.48
N LEU A 103 11.03 17.82 46.31
CA LEU A 103 11.96 18.93 46.15
C LEU A 103 11.61 20.12 47.05
N LEU A 104 10.33 20.43 47.22
CA LEU A 104 9.87 21.48 48.13
C LEU A 104 10.17 21.15 49.60
N GLN A 105 9.97 19.89 50.01
CA GLN A 105 10.31 19.47 51.38
C GLN A 105 11.82 19.51 51.63
N GLU A 106 12.64 19.09 50.67
CA GLU A 106 14.10 19.16 50.78
C GLU A 106 14.57 20.61 50.89
N ALA A 107 14.04 21.51 50.06
CA ALA A 107 14.34 22.94 50.12
C ALA A 107 13.93 23.58 51.45
N GLN A 108 12.83 23.12 52.07
CA GLN A 108 12.38 23.59 53.38
C GLN A 108 13.20 23.04 54.55
N LYS A 109 13.71 21.81 54.44
CA LYS A 109 14.58 21.17 55.45
C LYS A 109 16.03 21.63 55.36
N SER A 110 16.45 22.18 54.22
CA SER A 110 17.80 22.73 54.00
C SER A 110 17.99 24.14 54.58
N LYS A 111 17.15 24.57 55.52
CA LYS A 111 17.18 25.88 56.17
C LYS A 111 17.26 25.71 57.69
#